data_AF-A0A1I1VG54-F1
#
_entry.id   AF-A0A1I1VG54-F1
#
_cell.length_a   1.000
_cell.length_b   1.000
_cell.length_c   1.000
_cell.angle_alpha   90.00
_cell.angle_beta   90.00
_cell.angle_gamma   90.00
#
_symmetry.space_group_name_H-M   'P 1'
#
loop_
_entity.id
_entity.type
_entity.pdbx_description
1 polymer ?
#
loop_
_entity_poly.entity_id
_entity_poly.type
_entity_poly.pdbx_seq_one_letter_code
_entity_poly.pdbx_strand_id
1 'polypeptide(L)'
;MENPNVLNTLNVLQKVEIDENNDILFYLGDIPSWTINEFRLGMNGPVDFYEVFKINLNLNHADKVSLYWKARRFVGEKFLITIDKDKMNIWKGELDEYEEQWNFFDDLDEEILILNYSKYNVPKTVEDWKNDYTKLEKRYYSLLQEKYRAE
;
A
#
# COMPACT_ATOMS: atom_id res chain seq x y z
N MET A 1 -8.49 14.64 18.10
CA MET A 1 -9.30 13.58 17.46
C MET A 1 -8.92 12.26 18.14
N GLU A 2 -9.75 11.22 18.08
CA GLU A 2 -9.29 9.89 18.50
C GLU A 2 -8.38 9.31 17.42
N ASN A 3 -7.32 8.60 17.84
CA ASN A 3 -6.35 8.04 16.90
C ASN A 3 -7.02 6.98 16.01
N PRO A 4 -6.88 7.09 14.68
CA PRO A 4 -7.36 6.05 13.79
C PRO A 4 -6.75 4.70 14.16
N ASN A 5 -7.60 3.68 14.34
CA ASN A 5 -7.17 2.32 14.63
C ASN A 5 -6.61 1.66 13.36
N VAL A 6 -5.33 1.92 13.06
CA VAL A 6 -4.63 1.35 11.90
C VAL A 6 -4.46 -0.14 12.09
N LEU A 7 -4.89 -0.90 11.07
CA LEU A 7 -4.91 -2.35 11.12
C LEU A 7 -3.61 -2.97 10.59
N ASN A 8 -2.97 -2.35 9.60
CA ASN A 8 -1.76 -2.87 8.97
C ASN A 8 -0.49 -2.52 9.75
N THR A 9 0.45 -3.46 9.80
CA THR A 9 1.77 -3.23 10.41
C THR A 9 2.83 -2.85 9.38
N LEU A 10 2.73 -3.40 8.16
CA LEU A 10 3.52 -2.97 7.02
C LEU A 10 2.72 -1.92 6.27
N ASN A 11 3.36 -0.82 5.88
CA ASN A 11 2.64 0.36 5.40
C ASN A 11 2.97 0.76 3.97
N VAL A 12 3.83 0.06 3.23
CA VAL A 12 4.05 0.38 1.81
C VAL A 12 3.25 -0.57 0.93
N LEU A 13 2.35 -0.04 0.09
CA LEU A 13 1.59 -0.87 -0.84
C LEU A 13 2.50 -1.37 -1.97
N GLN A 14 2.82 -2.66 -2.00
CA GLN A 14 3.72 -3.24 -3.01
C GLN A 14 2.98 -3.75 -4.24
N LYS A 15 1.75 -4.22 -4.04
CA LYS A 15 0.96 -4.87 -5.08
C LYS A 15 -0.52 -4.84 -4.71
N VAL A 16 -1.36 -4.76 -5.74
CA VAL A 16 -2.81 -4.93 -5.62
C VAL A 16 -3.18 -6.08 -6.55
N GLU A 17 -4.12 -6.93 -6.16
CA GLU A 17 -4.69 -7.99 -7.00
C GLU A 17 -6.20 -8.11 -6.83
N ILE A 18 -6.84 -8.74 -7.80
CA ILE A 18 -8.19 -9.28 -7.69
C ILE A 18 -8.04 -10.81 -7.73
N ASP A 19 -8.49 -11.52 -6.70
CA ASP A 19 -8.44 -12.99 -6.71
C ASP A 19 -9.59 -13.61 -7.51
N GLU A 20 -9.59 -14.94 -7.59
CA GLU A 20 -10.63 -15.73 -8.24
C GLU A 20 -12.04 -15.55 -7.64
N ASN A 21 -12.14 -15.08 -6.39
CA ASN A 21 -13.40 -14.79 -5.72
C ASN A 21 -13.87 -13.35 -5.94
N ASN A 22 -13.15 -12.57 -6.75
CA ASN A 22 -13.33 -11.12 -6.92
C ASN A 22 -13.11 -10.33 -5.61
N ASP A 23 -12.28 -10.82 -4.70
CA ASP A 23 -11.84 -10.02 -3.56
C ASP A 23 -10.64 -9.16 -3.98
N ILE A 24 -10.50 -7.99 -3.35
CA ILE A 24 -9.35 -7.12 -3.60
C ILE A 24 -8.29 -7.39 -2.54
N LEU A 25 -7.07 -7.65 -2.98
CA LEU A 25 -5.94 -7.94 -2.13
C LEU A 25 -4.95 -6.79 -2.18
N PHE A 26 -4.62 -6.24 -1.02
CA PHE A 26 -3.55 -5.27 -0.84
C PHE A 26 -2.36 -5.97 -0.21
N TYR A 27 -1.24 -6.01 -0.91
CA TYR A 27 0.00 -6.58 -0.42
C TYR A 27 0.88 -5.44 0.08
N LEU A 28 1.14 -5.45 1.37
CA LEU A 28 1.91 -4.44 2.06
C LEU A 28 3.30 -4.99 2.39
N GLY A 29 4.30 -4.13 2.23
CA GLY A 29 5.70 -4.43 2.45
C GLY A 29 6.42 -3.29 3.16
N ASP A 30 7.68 -3.55 3.39
CA ASP A 30 8.70 -2.79 4.11
C ASP A 30 9.72 -2.11 3.18
N ILE A 31 9.70 -2.48 1.90
CA ILE A 31 10.60 -1.97 0.86
C ILE A 31 10.20 -0.53 0.52
N PRO A 32 11.17 0.38 0.26
CA PRO A 32 10.94 1.81 0.21
C PRO A 32 9.84 2.23 -0.77
N SER A 33 9.28 3.40 -0.48
CA SER A 33 8.45 4.10 -1.44
C SER A 33 9.27 4.45 -2.69
N TRP A 34 8.78 4.03 -3.86
CA TRP A 34 9.49 4.26 -5.13
C TRP A 34 9.40 5.71 -5.61
N THR A 35 8.42 6.44 -5.09
CA THR A 35 8.09 7.84 -5.43
C THR A 35 8.75 8.82 -4.48
N ILE A 36 8.89 8.49 -3.20
CA ILE A 36 9.59 9.33 -2.22
C ILE A 36 11.11 9.08 -2.41
N ASN A 37 11.90 10.14 -2.63
CA ASN A 37 13.36 10.09 -2.90
C ASN A 37 14.20 9.62 -1.68
N GLU A 38 13.65 8.77 -0.81
CA GLU A 38 14.26 8.41 0.47
C GLU A 38 14.14 6.91 0.74
N PHE A 39 15.25 6.30 1.16
CA PHE A 39 15.26 4.95 1.69
C PHE A 39 14.79 5.00 3.14
N ARG A 40 13.51 4.73 3.40
CA ARG A 40 13.01 4.60 4.77
C ARG A 40 13.06 3.14 5.20
N LEU A 41 13.92 2.86 6.18
CA LEU A 41 13.90 1.59 6.89
C LEU A 41 12.60 1.56 7.70
N GLY A 42 11.73 0.59 7.45
CA GLY A 42 10.61 0.32 8.36
C GLY A 42 11.14 0.05 9.77
N MET A 43 10.30 0.28 10.80
CA MET A 43 10.69 0.16 12.22
C MET A 43 11.36 -1.18 12.59
N ASN A 44 11.18 -2.25 11.79
CA ASN A 44 11.63 -3.61 12.10
C ASN A 44 12.52 -4.28 11.02
N GLY A 45 13.27 -3.49 10.24
CA GLY A 45 14.18 -4.05 9.23
C GLY A 45 13.46 -4.82 8.10
N PRO A 46 14.22 -5.36 7.14
CA PRO A 46 13.62 -6.04 6.01
C PRO A 46 12.90 -7.33 6.41
N VAL A 47 11.69 -7.57 5.89
CA VAL A 47 10.90 -8.78 6.12
C VAL A 47 10.71 -9.61 4.85
N ASP A 48 10.62 -10.93 5.03
CA ASP A 48 10.57 -11.91 3.95
C ASP A 48 9.14 -12.28 3.54
N PHE A 49 8.16 -11.45 3.93
CA PHE A 49 6.75 -11.67 3.65
C PHE A 49 6.05 -10.36 3.26
N TYR A 50 4.93 -10.50 2.58
CA TYR A 50 3.92 -9.47 2.44
C TYR A 50 2.87 -9.63 3.53
N GLU A 51 2.46 -8.54 4.14
CA GLU A 51 1.23 -8.48 4.92
C GLU A 51 0.08 -8.24 3.95
N VAL A 52 -0.88 -9.16 3.89
CA VAL A 52 -1.96 -9.14 2.90
C VAL A 52 -3.26 -8.78 3.58
N PHE A 53 -3.90 -7.73 3.08
CA PHE A 53 -5.29 -7.38 3.39
C PHE A 53 -6.18 -7.83 2.25
N LYS A 54 -6.97 -8.87 2.51
CA LYS A 54 -7.99 -9.36 1.58
C LYS A 54 -9.33 -8.76 1.97
N ILE A 55 -9.97 -8.07 1.04
CA ILE A 55 -11.17 -7.27 1.29
C ILE A 55 -12.28 -7.70 0.33
N ASN A 56 -13.40 -8.10 0.90
CA ASN A 56 -14.63 -8.37 0.17
C ASN A 56 -15.53 -7.14 0.22
N LEU A 57 -15.91 -6.67 -0.96
CA LEU A 57 -16.68 -5.44 -1.13
C LEU A 57 -18.04 -5.76 -1.74
N ASN A 58 -19.07 -5.02 -1.32
CA ASN A 58 -20.41 -5.06 -1.91
C ASN A 58 -20.48 -4.29 -3.25
N LEU A 59 -19.54 -4.58 -4.14
CA LEU A 59 -19.39 -3.93 -5.44
C LEU A 59 -19.54 -4.94 -6.57
N ASN A 60 -20.05 -4.49 -7.72
CA ASN A 60 -20.01 -5.31 -8.93
C ASN A 60 -18.58 -5.42 -9.47
N HIS A 61 -18.36 -6.31 -10.45
CA HIS A 61 -17.03 -6.55 -10.99
C HIS A 61 -16.40 -5.30 -11.64
N ALA A 62 -17.17 -4.49 -12.37
CA ALA A 62 -16.64 -3.29 -13.02
C ALA A 62 -16.15 -2.26 -12.01
N ASP A 63 -16.90 -2.06 -10.92
CA ASP A 63 -16.51 -1.15 -9.83
C ASP A 63 -15.31 -1.68 -9.05
N LYS A 64 -15.22 -3.00 -8.84
CA LYS A 64 -14.02 -3.64 -8.26
C LYS A 64 -12.79 -3.46 -9.13
N VAL A 65 -12.92 -3.59 -10.45
CA VAL A 65 -11.82 -3.34 -11.40
C VAL A 65 -11.43 -1.86 -11.39
N SER A 66 -12.40 -0.94 -11.35
CA SER A 66 -12.15 0.49 -11.21
C SER A 66 -11.35 0.78 -9.93
N LEU A 67 -11.81 0.26 -8.79
CA LEU A 67 -11.13 0.38 -7.51
C LEU A 67 -9.72 -0.23 -7.55
N TYR A 68 -9.54 -1.40 -8.15
CA TYR A 68 -8.23 -2.02 -8.35
C TYR A 68 -7.28 -1.07 -9.10
N TRP A 69 -7.73 -0.44 -10.20
CA TRP A 69 -6.90 0.51 -10.93
C TRP A 69 -6.63 1.79 -10.14
N LYS A 70 -7.62 2.28 -9.38
CA LYS A 70 -7.44 3.40 -8.46
C LYS A 70 -6.34 3.08 -7.43
N ALA A 71 -6.50 1.98 -6.70
CA ALA A 71 -5.55 1.49 -5.69
C ALA A 71 -4.15 1.24 -6.27
N ARG A 72 -4.06 0.63 -7.45
CA ARG A 72 -2.79 0.28 -8.11
C ARG A 72 -1.93 1.51 -8.42
N ARG A 73 -2.52 2.69 -8.60
CA ARG A 73 -1.77 3.95 -8.78
C ARG A 73 -0.95 4.34 -7.56
N PHE A 74 -1.29 3.81 -6.38
CA PHE A 74 -0.60 4.05 -5.11
C PHE A 74 0.40 2.96 -4.76
N VAL A 75 0.70 2.03 -5.67
CA VAL A 75 1.79 1.06 -5.47
C VAL A 75 3.10 1.82 -5.32
N GLY A 76 3.82 1.56 -4.24
CA GLY A 76 5.01 2.28 -3.81
C GLY A 76 4.72 3.45 -2.88
N GLU A 77 3.48 3.71 -2.48
CA GLU A 77 3.15 4.75 -1.51
C GLU A 77 2.89 4.15 -0.13
N LYS A 78 3.00 4.99 0.91
CA LYS A 78 2.49 4.64 2.23
C LYS A 78 0.97 4.56 2.17
N PHE A 79 0.46 3.45 2.69
CA PHE A 79 -0.91 3.04 2.59
C PHE A 79 -1.31 2.44 3.94
N LEU A 80 -2.04 3.22 4.72
CA LEU A 80 -2.56 2.81 6.02
C LEU A 80 -4.04 2.51 5.89
N ILE A 81 -4.46 1.36 6.39
CA ILE A 81 -5.83 0.86 6.32
C ILE A 81 -6.43 0.94 7.71
N THR A 82 -7.56 1.63 7.79
CA THR A 82 -8.43 1.64 8.96
C THR A 82 -9.82 1.18 8.53
N ILE A 83 -10.53 0.54 9.44
CA ILE A 83 -11.93 0.15 9.21
C ILE A 83 -12.73 0.67 10.39
N ASP A 84 -13.65 1.58 10.11
CA ASP A 84 -14.65 2.04 11.08
C ASP A 84 -16.01 1.50 10.68
N LYS A 85 -16.57 0.63 11.54
CA LYS A 85 -17.73 -0.22 11.27
C LYS A 85 -17.50 -1.05 10.00
N ASP A 86 -18.03 -0.58 8.87
CA ASP A 86 -18.00 -1.25 7.58
C ASP A 86 -17.40 -0.35 6.48
N LYS A 87 -16.77 0.76 6.85
CA LYS A 87 -16.13 1.69 5.91
C LYS A 87 -14.62 1.56 6.00
N MET A 88 -14.00 1.33 4.84
CA MET A 88 -12.54 1.34 4.73
C MET A 88 -12.10 2.80 4.56
N ASN A 89 -11.24 3.28 5.45
CA ASN A 89 -10.53 4.53 5.19
C ASN A 89 -9.06 4.21 4.94
N ILE A 90 -8.54 4.83 3.88
CA ILE A 90 -7.15 4.71 3.48
C ILE A 90 -6.49 6.05 3.75
N TRP A 91 -5.40 6.00 4.49
CA TRP A 91 -4.65 7.17 4.90
C TRP A 91 -3.26 7.18 4.27
N LYS A 92 -2.82 8.38 3.91
CA LYS A 92 -1.44 8.68 3.51
C LYS A 92 -0.70 9.27 4.71
N GLY A 93 0.35 8.61 5.18
CA GLY A 93 1.21 9.11 6.25
C GLY A 93 2.13 8.04 6.84
N GLU A 94 3.01 8.44 7.75
CA GLU A 94 3.72 7.50 8.63
C GLU A 94 3.03 7.26 9.95
N LEU A 95 3.29 6.08 10.54
CA LEU A 95 2.88 5.76 11.90
C LEU A 95 3.54 6.67 12.95
N ASP A 96 4.68 7.31 12.65
CA ASP A 96 5.40 8.27 13.49
C ASP A 96 5.20 9.74 13.10
N GLU A 97 4.46 10.03 12.03
CA GLU A 97 4.06 11.40 11.67
C GLU A 97 2.93 11.91 12.59
N TYR A 98 2.94 13.20 12.91
CA TYR A 98 1.89 13.86 13.70
C TYR A 98 0.51 13.62 13.08
N GLU A 99 -0.48 13.25 13.90
CA GLU A 99 -1.86 12.89 13.50
C GLU A 99 -2.52 13.89 12.53
N GLU A 100 -2.13 15.17 12.59
CA GLU A 100 -2.66 16.24 11.74
C GLU A 100 -2.23 16.15 10.26
N GLN A 101 -1.29 15.26 9.91
CA GLN A 101 -0.77 15.12 8.54
C GLN A 101 -1.34 13.90 7.79
N TRP A 102 -2.15 13.08 8.46
CA TRP A 102 -2.77 11.92 7.83
C TRP A 102 -3.90 12.40 6.93
N ASN A 103 -3.63 12.41 5.64
CA ASN A 103 -4.63 12.80 4.65
C ASN A 103 -5.38 11.56 4.17
N PHE A 104 -6.70 11.69 4.02
CA PHE A 104 -7.49 10.73 3.27
C PHE A 104 -7.01 10.73 1.82
N PHE A 105 -7.06 9.56 1.18
CA PHE A 105 -6.99 9.54 -0.27
C PHE A 105 -8.34 9.98 -0.83
N ASP A 106 -8.47 11.25 -1.20
CA ASP A 106 -9.69 11.83 -1.80
C ASP A 106 -10.18 11.10 -3.07
N ASP A 107 -9.31 10.32 -3.73
CA ASP A 107 -9.62 9.59 -4.96
C ASP A 107 -10.36 8.25 -4.76
N LEU A 108 -10.40 7.76 -3.53
CA LEU A 108 -11.07 6.51 -3.15
C LEU A 108 -12.41 6.86 -2.50
N ASP A 109 -13.51 6.54 -3.19
CA ASP A 109 -14.84 6.99 -2.81
C ASP A 109 -15.19 6.57 -1.36
N GLU A 110 -15.55 7.54 -0.51
CA GLU A 110 -15.78 7.40 0.95
C GLU A 110 -17.01 6.52 1.33
N GLU A 111 -17.66 5.90 0.35
CA GLU A 111 -18.91 5.13 0.51
C GLU A 111 -18.76 3.63 0.20
N ILE A 112 -17.53 3.12 0.04
CA ILE A 112 -17.32 1.70 -0.28
C ILE A 112 -17.57 0.84 0.97
N LEU A 113 -18.70 0.13 0.97
CA LEU A 113 -19.10 -0.77 2.05
C LEU A 113 -18.34 -2.10 1.98
N ILE A 114 -17.64 -2.42 3.06
CA ILE A 114 -16.93 -3.69 3.26
C ILE A 114 -17.92 -4.73 3.79
N LEU A 115 -17.98 -5.90 3.16
CA LEU A 115 -18.76 -7.03 3.67
C LEU A 115 -17.94 -7.84 4.67
N ASN A 116 -16.67 -8.08 4.37
CA ASN A 116 -15.69 -8.65 5.29
C ASN A 116 -14.26 -8.31 4.87
N TYR A 117 -13.31 -8.54 5.77
CA TYR A 117 -11.89 -8.52 5.45
C TYR A 117 -11.14 -9.58 6.25
N SER A 118 -9.95 -9.94 5.78
CA SER A 118 -9.00 -10.78 6.51
C SER A 118 -7.59 -10.28 6.32
N LYS A 119 -6.75 -10.54 7.33
CA LYS A 119 -5.35 -10.13 7.38
C LYS A 119 -4.47 -11.34 7.63
N TYR A 120 -3.46 -11.56 6.79
CA TYR A 120 -2.53 -12.68 6.89
C TYR A 120 -1.20 -12.37 6.21
N ASN A 121 -0.18 -13.20 6.45
CA ASN A 121 1.14 -13.03 5.84
C ASN A 121 1.37 -14.04 4.71
N VAL A 122 1.99 -13.58 3.62
CA VAL A 122 2.39 -14.42 2.48
C VAL A 122 3.90 -14.30 2.28
N PRO A 123 4.67 -15.39 2.32
CA PRO A 123 6.10 -15.36 2.05
C PRO A 123 6.42 -14.81 0.65
N LYS A 124 7.45 -13.97 0.55
CA LYS A 124 7.97 -13.47 -0.72
C LYS A 124 8.65 -14.62 -1.46
N THR A 125 8.36 -14.76 -2.75
CA THR A 125 9.05 -15.70 -3.63
C THR A 125 10.41 -15.16 -4.08
N VAL A 126 11.25 -16.01 -4.67
CA VAL A 126 12.51 -15.57 -5.29
C VAL A 126 12.27 -14.53 -6.39
N GLU A 127 11.17 -14.67 -7.14
CA GLU A 127 10.83 -13.73 -8.20
C GLU A 127 10.36 -12.39 -7.64
N ASP A 128 9.63 -12.39 -6.51
CA ASP A 128 9.24 -11.17 -5.81
C ASP A 128 10.47 -10.37 -5.38
N TRP A 129 11.43 -11.04 -4.74
CA TRP A 129 12.70 -10.43 -4.38
C TRP A 129 13.43 -9.85 -5.59
N LYS A 130 13.53 -10.62 -6.68
CA LYS A 130 14.19 -10.17 -7.91
C LYS A 130 13.51 -8.92 -8.50
N ASN A 131 12.18 -8.87 -8.48
CA ASN A 131 11.41 -7.73 -8.94
C ASN A 131 11.68 -6.50 -8.07
N ASP A 132 11.70 -6.68 -6.75
CA ASP A 132 11.95 -5.59 -5.81
C ASP A 132 13.37 -5.03 -5.96
N TYR A 133 14.38 -5.89 -6.11
CA TYR A 133 15.75 -5.48 -6.44
C TYR A 133 15.85 -4.72 -7.77
N THR A 134 15.17 -5.19 -8.81
CA THR A 134 15.19 -4.54 -10.14
C THR A 134 14.56 -3.15 -10.07
N LYS A 135 13.49 -2.97 -9.28
CA LYS A 135 12.86 -1.67 -9.06
C LYS A 135 13.78 -0.73 -8.28
N LEU A 136 14.43 -1.22 -7.23
CA LEU A 136 15.48 -0.52 -6.47
C LEU A 136 16.59 0.01 -7.38
N GLU A 137 17.13 -0.86 -8.23
CA GLU A 137 18.20 -0.51 -9.15
C GLU A 137 17.76 0.60 -10.13
N LYS A 138 16.58 0.44 -10.76
CA LYS A 138 16.03 1.45 -11.68
C LYS A 138 15.85 2.81 -11.00
N ARG A 139 15.35 2.81 -9.76
CA ARG A 139 15.13 4.05 -9.02
C ARG A 139 16.43 4.73 -8.66
N TYR A 140 17.44 3.98 -8.22
CA TYR A 140 18.78 4.50 -7.96
C TYR A 140 19.35 5.23 -9.18
N TYR A 141 19.26 4.62 -10.38
CA TYR A 141 19.73 5.27 -11.60
C TYR A 141 18.94 6.53 -11.97
N SER A 142 17.61 6.57 -11.75
CA SER A 142 16.80 7.77 -11.97
C SER A 142 17.26 8.94 -11.09
N LEU A 143 17.45 8.69 -9.79
CA LEU A 143 17.90 9.69 -8.83
C LEU A 143 19.29 10.23 -9.17
N LEU A 144 20.18 9.35 -9.62
CA LEU A 144 21.52 9.74 -10.06
C LEU A 144 21.46 10.70 -11.25
N GLN A 145 20.60 10.43 -12.24
CA GLN A 145 20.40 11.31 -13.39
C GLN A 145 19.78 12.66 -13.01
N GLU A 146 18.81 12.68 -12.09
CA GLU A 146 18.20 13.91 -11.58
C GLU A 146 19.26 14.81 -10.90
N LYS A 147 20.12 14.22 -10.07
CA LYS A 147 21.23 14.94 -9.44
C LYS A 147 22.16 15.58 -10.46
N TYR A 148 22.59 14.83 -11.49
CA TYR A 148 23.47 15.36 -12.53
C TYR A 148 22.84 16.45 -13.41
N ARG A 149 21.51 16.55 -13.47
CA ARG A 149 20.81 17.63 -14.21
C ARG A 149 20.62 18.90 -13.38
N ALA A 150 20.74 18.80 -12.06
CA ALA A 150 20.58 19.91 -11.14
C ALA A 150 21.92 20.63 -10.83
N GLU A 151 23.04 20.04 -11.26
CA GLU A 151 24.39 20.62 -11.26
C GLU A 151 24.71 21.31 -12.60
#